data_AF-A0A6A6XS51-F1
#
_entry.id   AF-A0A6A6XS51-F1
#
_cell.length_a   1.000
_cell.length_b   1.000
_cell.length_c   1.000
_cell.angle_alpha   90.00
_cell.angle_beta   90.00
_cell.angle_gamma   90.00
#
_symmetry.space_group_name_H-M   'P 1'
#
loop_
_entity.id
_entity.type
_entity.pdbx_description
1 polymer ?
#
loop_
_entity_poly.entity_id
_entity_poly.type
_entity_poly.pdbx_seq_one_letter_code
_entity_poly.pdbx_strand_id
1 'polypeptide(L)'
;MDLVTQTVTGASFGAALAASGVWNPSTIIEQMQLHDFHMLKVFMTASSASALFIHILSRSGYVPKKPRPASVLFTGIPYDGNMIGGAMIGFGMTLTGACPGTVLVQVVTKTYPGIYSFVGGVVGGILYVPLQQILRRNKDCTKPEDDSLWLYQKYHINPDLSILVYEAMCIAIISIATVLAPSPGTSPFLPPVIGGLVIGTAQLASLIFRGAPVGISTAYEDLGAKVYGLFHKRDKGEGKYVKAPTPAMAFAAGVMLGAAALVRLVPKFAMGETAVSVGVSPTRAVVGGVIMVFGARLAGGCTSGHGISGMSMLATSSVVTVASMFAGGMGLAQILS
;
A
#
# COMPACT_ATOMS: atom_id res chain seq x y z
N MET A 1 -7.40 0.96 -22.15
CA MET A 1 -6.38 1.61 -21.30
C MET A 1 -5.05 1.01 -21.68
N ASP A 2 -4.14 1.85 -22.15
CA ASP A 2 -2.89 1.37 -22.72
C ASP A 2 -1.94 0.88 -21.62
N LEU A 3 -1.34 -0.28 -21.86
CA LEU A 3 -0.34 -0.88 -20.98
C LEU A 3 0.82 0.10 -20.72
N VAL A 4 1.14 0.91 -21.72
CA VAL A 4 2.14 1.99 -21.66
C VAL A 4 1.79 2.99 -20.56
N THR A 5 0.54 3.46 -20.50
CA THR A 5 0.09 4.41 -19.48
C THR A 5 0.21 3.83 -18.07
N GLN A 6 -0.08 2.54 -17.90
CA GLN A 6 0.09 1.83 -16.62
C GLN A 6 1.55 1.80 -16.20
N THR A 7 2.44 1.47 -17.13
CA THR A 7 3.87 1.39 -16.87
C THR A 7 4.49 2.76 -16.60
N VAL A 8 4.10 3.81 -17.32
CA VAL A 8 4.60 5.17 -17.10
C VAL A 8 4.15 5.73 -15.75
N THR A 9 2.86 5.58 -15.40
CA THR A 9 2.34 6.00 -14.09
C THR A 9 2.89 5.15 -12.95
N GLY A 10 3.13 3.86 -13.20
CA GLY A 10 3.86 3.00 -12.28
C GLY A 10 5.30 3.49 -12.07
N ALA A 11 5.99 3.87 -13.14
CA ALA A 11 7.37 4.35 -13.08
C ALA A 11 7.50 5.67 -12.32
N SER A 12 6.59 6.62 -12.52
CA SER A 12 6.57 7.86 -11.72
C SER A 12 6.36 7.56 -10.24
N PHE A 13 5.43 6.66 -9.90
CA PHE A 13 5.19 6.24 -8.52
C PHE A 13 6.38 5.49 -7.91
N GLY A 14 7.03 4.60 -8.66
CA GLY A 14 8.21 3.87 -8.22
C GLY A 14 9.42 4.77 -7.98
N ALA A 15 9.64 5.75 -8.86
CA ALA A 15 10.66 6.77 -8.66
C ALA A 15 10.36 7.62 -7.41
N ALA A 16 9.12 8.06 -7.22
CA ALA A 16 8.69 8.80 -6.03
C ALA A 16 8.93 8.00 -4.73
N LEU A 17 8.58 6.71 -4.73
CA LEU A 17 8.84 5.81 -3.61
C LEU A 17 10.34 5.70 -3.32
N ALA A 18 11.16 5.47 -4.35
CA ALA A 18 12.61 5.37 -4.21
C ALA A 18 13.23 6.66 -3.65
N ALA A 19 12.80 7.83 -4.13
CA ALA A 19 13.27 9.14 -3.67
C ALA A 19 12.89 9.44 -2.22
N SER A 20 11.72 8.97 -1.76
CA SER A 20 11.20 9.24 -0.42
C SER A 20 11.92 8.51 0.71
N GLY A 21 12.71 7.46 0.38
CA GLY A 21 13.40 6.63 1.37
C GLY A 21 12.52 5.66 2.15
N VAL A 22 11.19 5.69 1.97
CA VAL A 22 10.24 4.80 2.68
C VAL A 22 10.40 3.32 2.31
N TRP A 23 11.18 3.02 1.28
CA TRP A 23 11.53 1.65 0.91
C TRP A 23 12.64 1.04 1.77
N ASN A 24 13.35 1.83 2.58
CA ASN A 24 14.40 1.33 3.45
C ASN A 24 13.80 0.50 4.62
N PRO A 25 14.26 -0.75 4.84
CA PRO A 25 13.76 -1.58 5.93
C PRO A 25 13.89 -0.98 7.33
N SER A 26 14.99 -0.26 7.63
CA SER A 26 15.17 0.34 8.95
C SER A 26 14.09 1.37 9.24
N THR A 27 13.78 2.24 8.28
CA THR A 27 12.73 3.26 8.39
C THR A 27 11.34 2.67 8.67
N ILE A 28 11.03 1.51 8.09
CA ILE A 28 9.74 0.83 8.35
C ILE A 28 9.72 0.21 9.74
N ILE A 29 10.81 -0.42 10.18
CA ILE A 29 10.88 -1.10 11.49
C ILE A 29 10.95 -0.08 12.63
N GLU A 30 11.79 0.95 12.51
CA GLU A 30 11.92 2.05 13.48
C GLU A 30 10.60 2.79 13.67
N GLN A 31 9.82 2.95 12.59
CA GLN A 31 8.48 3.50 12.66
C GLN A 31 7.52 2.64 13.49
N MET A 32 7.60 1.31 13.37
CA MET A 32 6.78 0.41 14.17
C MET A 32 7.26 0.34 15.62
N GLN A 33 8.55 0.55 15.87
CA GLN A 33 9.15 0.68 17.20
C GLN A 33 8.95 2.06 17.83
N LEU A 34 8.33 3.03 17.13
CA LEU A 34 8.12 4.40 17.58
C LEU A 34 9.42 5.20 17.81
N HIS A 35 10.51 4.82 17.14
CA HIS A 35 11.80 5.51 17.23
C HIS A 35 11.96 6.60 16.17
N ASP A 36 11.60 6.32 14.91
CA ASP A 36 11.62 7.30 13.82
C ASP A 36 10.26 7.41 13.14
N PHE A 37 9.75 8.64 13.02
CA PHE A 37 8.47 8.95 12.41
C PHE A 37 8.59 9.39 10.93
N HIS A 38 9.72 9.15 10.27
CA HIS A 38 9.93 9.50 8.85
C HIS A 38 8.85 8.91 7.94
N MET A 39 8.53 7.62 8.09
CA MET A 39 7.50 6.96 7.29
C MET A 39 6.11 7.59 7.52
N LEU A 40 5.74 7.86 8.77
CA LEU A 40 4.47 8.50 9.12
C LEU A 40 4.36 9.90 8.50
N LYS A 41 5.41 10.72 8.59
CA LYS A 41 5.45 12.07 8.01
C LYS A 41 5.25 12.01 6.49
N VAL A 42 6.01 11.17 5.78
CA VAL A 42 5.85 10.98 4.32
C VAL A 42 4.43 10.53 3.97
N PHE A 43 3.91 9.55 4.72
CA PHE A 43 2.60 8.95 4.49
C PHE A 43 1.45 9.95 4.69
N MET A 44 1.47 10.73 5.77
CA MET A 44 0.46 11.77 6.04
C MET A 44 0.53 12.89 5.00
N THR A 45 1.73 13.34 4.63
CA THR A 45 1.87 14.38 3.59
C THR A 45 1.40 13.87 2.22
N ALA A 46 1.72 12.63 1.84
CA ALA A 46 1.25 12.04 0.59
C ALA A 46 -0.29 11.90 0.55
N SER A 47 -0.90 11.51 1.68
CA SER A 47 -2.35 11.35 1.80
C SER A 47 -3.08 12.69 1.76
N SER A 48 -2.58 13.70 2.48
CA SER A 48 -3.07 15.09 2.43
C SER A 48 -2.99 15.65 1.01
N ALA A 49 -1.81 15.62 0.36
CA ALA A 49 -1.68 16.08 -1.02
C ALA A 49 -2.64 15.35 -1.98
N SER A 50 -2.81 14.04 -1.80
CA SER A 50 -3.75 13.25 -2.59
C SER A 50 -5.21 13.63 -2.36
N ALA A 51 -5.59 14.00 -1.13
CA ALA A 51 -6.95 14.43 -0.78
C ALA A 51 -7.29 15.73 -1.49
N LEU A 52 -6.38 16.72 -1.44
CA LEU A 52 -6.52 17.98 -2.15
C LEU A 52 -6.63 17.77 -3.68
N PHE A 53 -5.79 16.92 -4.25
CA PHE A 53 -5.84 16.60 -5.68
C PHE A 53 -7.14 15.94 -6.11
N ILE A 54 -7.63 14.96 -5.34
CA ILE A 54 -8.92 14.31 -5.61
C ILE A 54 -10.06 15.32 -5.47
N HIS A 55 -10.00 16.22 -4.48
CA HIS A 55 -11.00 17.26 -4.29
C HIS A 55 -11.07 18.24 -5.47
N ILE A 56 -9.92 18.66 -5.99
CA ILE A 56 -9.86 19.55 -7.15
C ILE A 56 -10.39 18.82 -8.39
N LEU A 57 -9.94 17.57 -8.63
CA LEU A 57 -10.38 16.77 -9.78
C LEU A 57 -11.88 16.44 -9.73
N SER A 58 -12.45 16.26 -8.54
CA SER A 58 -13.89 15.99 -8.41
C SER A 58 -14.73 17.20 -8.79
N ARG A 59 -14.27 18.43 -8.48
CA ARG A 59 -14.91 19.67 -8.94
C ARG A 59 -14.82 19.88 -10.45
N SER A 60 -13.75 19.39 -11.08
CA SER A 60 -13.57 19.48 -12.55
C SER A 60 -14.33 18.40 -13.34
N GLY A 61 -15.13 17.55 -12.69
CA GLY A 61 -15.90 16.48 -13.35
C GLY A 61 -15.05 15.28 -13.81
N TYR A 62 -13.73 15.29 -13.55
CA TYR A 62 -12.79 14.22 -13.88
C TYR A 62 -12.63 13.29 -12.67
N VAL A 63 -13.72 12.59 -12.31
CA VAL A 63 -13.80 11.83 -11.05
C VAL A 63 -13.16 10.43 -11.17
N PRO A 64 -12.27 10.02 -10.25
CA PRO A 64 -11.97 8.62 -10.04
C PRO A 64 -13.14 7.92 -9.32
N LYS A 65 -13.55 6.79 -9.90
CA LYS A 65 -14.64 5.90 -9.46
C LYS A 65 -14.58 5.53 -7.97
N LYS A 66 -15.78 5.37 -7.40
CA LYS A 66 -16.21 4.85 -6.08
C LYS A 66 -15.09 4.34 -5.15
N PRO A 67 -15.11 4.72 -3.84
CA PRO A 67 -14.20 4.18 -2.83
C PRO A 67 -14.17 2.66 -2.82
N ARG A 68 -13.06 2.08 -2.37
CA ARG A 68 -12.95 0.62 -2.28
C ARG A 68 -14.01 0.08 -1.32
N PRO A 69 -14.80 -0.93 -1.74
CA PRO A 69 -15.83 -1.50 -0.88
C PRO A 69 -15.19 -2.14 0.35
N ALA A 70 -15.92 -2.15 1.46
CA ALA A 70 -15.47 -2.86 2.65
C ALA A 70 -15.31 -4.36 2.34
N SER A 71 -14.25 -4.94 2.90
CA SER A 71 -14.01 -6.37 2.85
C SER A 71 -14.62 -6.99 4.09
N VAL A 72 -15.60 -7.87 3.89
CA VAL A 72 -16.28 -8.60 4.96
C VAL A 72 -15.84 -10.07 4.90
N LEU A 73 -15.52 -10.65 6.05
CA LEU A 73 -15.07 -12.02 6.25
C LEU A 73 -16.17 -12.83 6.97
N PHE A 74 -15.84 -14.07 7.33
CA PHE A 74 -16.70 -15.06 7.96
C PHE A 74 -17.29 -14.67 9.32
N THR A 75 -16.79 -13.61 9.96
CA THR A 75 -17.13 -13.27 11.36
C THR A 75 -18.42 -12.46 11.50
N GLY A 76 -19.02 -11.98 10.42
CA GLY A 76 -20.31 -11.27 10.44
C GLY A 76 -20.26 -9.86 11.06
N ILE A 77 -19.07 -9.37 11.43
CA ILE A 77 -18.85 -8.01 11.93
C ILE A 77 -18.52 -7.10 10.74
N PRO A 78 -19.12 -5.90 10.63
CA PRO A 78 -18.77 -4.97 9.56
C PRO A 78 -17.28 -4.61 9.63
N TYR A 79 -16.56 -4.68 8.49
CA TYR A 79 -15.13 -4.38 8.34
C TYR A 79 -14.14 -5.38 8.97
N ASP A 80 -14.58 -6.56 9.40
CA ASP A 80 -13.72 -7.62 9.93
C ASP A 80 -12.54 -8.00 9.01
N GLY A 81 -12.77 -8.12 7.70
CA GLY A 81 -11.72 -8.37 6.71
C GLY A 81 -10.71 -7.22 6.62
N ASN A 82 -11.17 -5.98 6.78
CA ASN A 82 -10.30 -4.79 6.85
C ASN A 82 -9.49 -4.74 8.15
N MET A 83 -10.08 -5.13 9.29
CA MET A 83 -9.38 -5.16 10.58
C MET A 83 -8.31 -6.27 10.62
N ILE A 84 -8.71 -7.50 10.32
CA ILE A 84 -7.82 -8.67 10.33
C ILE A 84 -6.75 -8.50 9.25
N GLY A 85 -7.16 -8.16 8.02
CA GLY A 85 -6.22 -7.94 6.92
C GLY A 85 -5.29 -6.75 7.19
N GLY A 86 -5.81 -5.66 7.76
CA GLY A 86 -5.01 -4.52 8.22
C GLY A 86 -3.93 -4.92 9.21
N ALA A 87 -4.32 -5.59 10.30
CA ALA A 87 -3.38 -6.08 11.32
C ALA A 87 -2.32 -7.02 10.74
N MET A 88 -2.70 -7.93 9.83
CA MET A 88 -1.75 -8.81 9.13
C MET A 88 -0.75 -8.02 8.27
N ILE A 89 -1.18 -6.96 7.58
CA ILE A 89 -0.25 -6.07 6.85
C ILE A 89 0.74 -5.46 7.84
N GLY A 90 0.27 -4.96 8.99
CA GLY A 90 1.11 -4.42 10.05
C GLY A 90 2.15 -5.42 10.57
N PHE A 91 1.72 -6.63 10.91
CA PHE A 91 2.63 -7.71 11.32
C PHE A 91 3.67 -8.02 10.25
N GLY A 92 3.24 -8.12 9.00
CA GLY A 92 4.11 -8.32 7.86
C GLY A 92 5.14 -7.19 7.71
N MET A 93 4.75 -5.93 7.88
CA MET A 93 5.64 -4.78 7.85
C MET A 93 6.71 -4.85 8.95
N THR A 94 6.33 -5.19 10.18
CA THR A 94 7.26 -5.35 11.31
C THR A 94 8.19 -6.55 11.14
N LEU A 95 7.73 -7.62 10.51
CA LEU A 95 8.56 -8.81 10.28
C LEU A 95 9.57 -8.60 9.15
N THR A 96 9.18 -7.90 8.08
CA THR A 96 9.96 -7.79 6.85
C THR A 96 10.74 -6.48 6.70
N GLY A 97 10.33 -5.40 7.39
CA GLY A 97 10.76 -4.05 7.05
C GLY A 97 10.34 -3.66 5.63
N ALA A 98 9.18 -4.13 5.16
CA ALA A 98 8.69 -3.84 3.82
C ALA A 98 7.17 -3.70 3.82
N CYS A 99 6.61 -3.02 2.83
CA CYS A 99 5.19 -3.03 2.52
C CYS A 99 5.02 -3.58 1.08
N PRO A 100 3.82 -4.01 0.65
CA PRO A 100 3.66 -4.63 -0.68
C PRO A 100 4.20 -3.80 -1.85
N GLY A 101 4.15 -2.46 -1.71
CA GLY A 101 4.71 -1.55 -2.70
C GLY A 101 6.22 -1.38 -2.64
N THR A 102 6.79 -1.28 -1.42
CA THR A 102 8.23 -1.06 -1.26
C THR A 102 9.03 -2.34 -1.53
N VAL A 103 8.45 -3.52 -1.36
CA VAL A 103 9.07 -4.79 -1.78
C VAL A 103 9.55 -4.74 -3.24
N LEU A 104 8.76 -4.16 -4.14
CA LEU A 104 9.15 -4.05 -5.55
C LEU A 104 10.39 -3.17 -5.74
N VAL A 105 10.49 -2.09 -4.96
CA VAL A 105 11.66 -1.20 -4.96
C VAL A 105 12.86 -1.93 -4.36
N GLN A 106 12.70 -2.58 -3.21
CA GLN A 106 13.75 -3.34 -2.53
C GLN A 106 14.34 -4.47 -3.38
N VAL A 107 13.51 -5.15 -4.19
CA VAL A 107 13.97 -6.18 -5.14
C VAL A 107 14.90 -5.59 -6.19
N VAL A 108 14.54 -4.42 -6.73
CA VAL A 108 15.30 -3.75 -7.79
C VAL A 108 16.59 -3.13 -7.25
N THR A 109 16.54 -2.56 -6.05
CA THR A 109 17.71 -2.02 -5.37
C THR A 109 18.60 -3.11 -4.77
N LYS A 110 18.19 -4.39 -4.85
CA LYS A 110 18.86 -5.55 -4.26
C LYS A 110 19.09 -5.41 -2.75
N THR A 111 18.16 -4.74 -2.07
CA THR A 111 18.27 -4.48 -0.64
C THR A 111 17.71 -5.65 0.14
N TYR A 112 18.49 -6.16 1.10
CA TYR A 112 18.03 -7.21 1.99
C TYR A 112 16.96 -6.65 2.96
N PRO A 113 15.88 -7.38 3.31
CA PRO A 113 15.51 -8.73 2.87
C PRO A 113 14.55 -8.77 1.65
N GLY A 114 14.52 -7.73 0.81
CA GLY A 114 13.48 -7.49 -0.21
C GLY A 114 13.11 -8.67 -1.11
N ILE A 115 14.09 -9.45 -1.58
CA ILE A 115 13.82 -10.62 -2.43
C ILE A 115 13.05 -11.72 -1.68
N TYR A 116 13.38 -11.95 -0.41
CA TYR A 116 12.70 -12.94 0.43
C TYR A 116 11.27 -12.51 0.73
N SER A 117 11.07 -11.22 1.03
CA SER A 117 9.76 -10.62 1.19
C SER A 117 8.92 -10.68 -0.08
N PHE A 118 9.54 -10.54 -1.26
CA PHE A 118 8.86 -10.70 -2.55
C PHE A 118 8.41 -12.14 -2.79
N VAL A 119 9.30 -13.13 -2.56
CA VAL A 119 8.95 -14.55 -2.68
C VAL A 119 7.80 -14.88 -1.74
N GLY A 120 7.89 -14.46 -0.47
CA GLY A 120 6.80 -14.61 0.49
C GLY A 120 5.50 -13.94 0.01
N GLY A 121 5.60 -12.73 -0.53
CA GLY A 121 4.46 -12.01 -1.09
C GLY A 121 3.77 -12.73 -2.24
N VAL A 122 4.54 -13.31 -3.17
CA VAL A 122 4.00 -14.13 -4.27
C VAL A 122 3.29 -15.36 -3.71
N VAL A 123 3.89 -16.06 -2.73
CA VAL A 123 3.26 -17.21 -2.06
C VAL A 123 1.97 -16.79 -1.36
N GLY A 124 1.95 -15.67 -0.64
CA GLY A 124 0.73 -15.12 -0.02
C GLY A 124 -0.36 -14.80 -1.04
N GLY A 125 0.03 -14.27 -2.22
CA GLY A 125 -0.88 -14.06 -3.34
C GLY A 125 -1.47 -15.35 -3.89
N ILE A 126 -0.67 -16.42 -4.03
CA ILE A 126 -1.12 -17.75 -4.47
C ILE A 126 -2.10 -18.35 -3.45
N LEU A 127 -1.77 -18.29 -2.15
CA LEU A 127 -2.61 -18.82 -1.07
C LEU A 127 -3.97 -18.11 -0.96
N TYR A 128 -4.05 -16.85 -1.36
CA TYR A 128 -5.30 -16.10 -1.35
C TYR A 128 -6.28 -16.55 -2.45
N VAL A 129 -5.80 -17.07 -3.58
CA VAL A 129 -6.65 -17.49 -4.72
C VAL A 129 -7.74 -18.50 -4.34
N PRO A 130 -7.44 -19.65 -3.68
CA PRO A 130 -8.48 -20.59 -3.28
C PRO A 130 -9.41 -20.00 -2.21
N LEU A 131 -8.88 -19.19 -1.29
CA LEU A 131 -9.70 -18.50 -0.30
C LEU A 131 -10.69 -17.54 -0.95
N GLN A 132 -10.26 -16.82 -1.99
CA GLN A 132 -11.13 -15.93 -2.76
C GLN A 132 -12.30 -16.69 -3.41
N GLN A 133 -12.07 -17.91 -3.90
CA GLN A 133 -13.13 -18.75 -4.47
C GLN A 133 -14.15 -19.17 -3.40
N ILE A 134 -13.67 -19.55 -2.20
CA ILE A 134 -14.53 -19.91 -1.06
C ILE A 134 -15.37 -18.71 -0.62
N LEU A 135 -14.75 -17.53 -0.46
CA LEU A 135 -15.42 -16.30 -0.05
C LEU A 135 -16.46 -15.84 -1.07
N ARG A 136 -16.21 -16.04 -2.36
CA ARG A 136 -17.18 -15.72 -3.43
C ARG A 136 -18.36 -16.68 -3.49
N ARG A 137 -18.19 -17.92 -3.03
CA ARG A 137 -19.24 -18.95 -3.04
C ARG A 137 -20.26 -18.73 -1.92
N ASN A 138 -19.85 -18.14 -0.80
CA ASN A 138 -20.76 -17.70 0.27
C ASN A 138 -21.40 -16.35 -0.10
N LYS A 139 -22.67 -16.40 -0.52
CA LYS A 139 -23.45 -15.21 -0.90
C LYS A 139 -23.67 -14.21 0.25
N ASP A 140 -23.52 -14.61 1.51
CA ASP A 140 -23.61 -13.68 2.65
C ASP A 140 -22.38 -12.76 2.81
N CYS A 141 -21.28 -13.03 2.08
CA CYS A 141 -20.12 -12.13 1.97
C CYS A 141 -20.25 -11.15 0.79
N THR A 142 -21.48 -10.83 0.37
CA THR A 142 -21.69 -9.78 -0.65
C THR A 142 -21.47 -8.39 -0.05
N LYS A 143 -20.76 -7.56 -0.83
CA LYS A 143 -20.45 -6.14 -0.60
C LYS A 143 -21.56 -5.47 0.22
N PRO A 144 -21.24 -4.82 1.35
CA PRO A 144 -22.26 -4.05 2.08
C PRO A 144 -22.93 -3.06 1.12
N GLU A 145 -24.25 -2.92 1.26
CA GLU A 145 -25.07 -1.96 0.51
C GLU A 145 -24.40 -0.57 0.49
N ASP A 146 -24.57 0.12 -0.64
CA ASP A 146 -23.90 1.35 -1.12
C ASP A 146 -23.96 2.56 -0.13
N ASP A 147 -24.56 2.40 1.05
CA ASP A 147 -25.05 3.49 1.91
C ASP A 147 -24.02 4.14 2.85
N SER A 148 -22.77 3.66 2.95
CA SER A 148 -21.76 4.37 3.77
C SER A 148 -20.29 4.13 3.38
N LEU A 149 -19.99 4.10 2.08
CA LEU A 149 -18.61 4.02 1.57
C LEU A 149 -17.74 5.22 1.98
N TRP A 150 -18.38 6.37 2.22
CA TRP A 150 -17.73 7.64 2.56
C TRP A 150 -18.05 8.03 4.01
N LEU A 151 -17.03 8.47 4.75
CA LEU A 151 -17.19 8.90 6.14
C LEU A 151 -18.18 10.08 6.25
N TYR A 152 -18.10 11.04 5.32
CA TYR A 152 -18.98 12.21 5.32
C TYR A 152 -20.45 11.86 5.01
N GLN A 153 -20.70 10.82 4.22
CA GLN A 153 -22.06 10.38 3.87
C GLN A 153 -22.71 9.67 5.06
N LYS A 154 -21.92 8.94 5.87
CA LYS A 154 -22.36 8.30 7.11
C LYS A 154 -22.75 9.30 8.20
N TYR A 155 -22.10 10.47 8.24
CA TYR A 155 -22.36 11.51 9.23
C TYR A 155 -23.17 12.71 8.68
N HIS A 156 -23.62 12.65 7.41
CA HIS A 156 -24.32 13.74 6.72
C HIS A 156 -23.59 15.10 6.78
N ILE A 157 -22.26 15.10 6.68
CA ILE A 157 -21.42 16.31 6.75
C ILE A 157 -21.09 16.79 5.33
N ASN A 158 -20.95 18.12 5.17
CA ASN A 158 -20.46 18.72 3.92
C ASN A 158 -19.10 18.11 3.50
N PRO A 159 -18.94 17.69 2.23
CA PRO A 159 -17.68 17.12 1.74
C PRO A 159 -16.48 18.07 1.88
N ASP A 160 -16.70 19.36 1.60
CA ASP A 160 -15.66 20.41 1.72
C ASP A 160 -15.14 20.54 3.16
N LEU A 161 -16.05 20.53 4.14
CA LEU A 161 -15.69 20.60 5.56
C LEU A 161 -14.92 19.35 6.01
N SER A 162 -15.35 18.18 5.53
CA SER A 162 -14.72 16.90 5.87
C SER A 162 -13.27 16.83 5.38
N ILE A 163 -13.03 17.35 4.17
CA ILE A 163 -11.68 17.45 3.60
C ILE A 163 -10.85 18.48 4.35
N LEU A 164 -11.41 19.65 4.67
CA LEU A 164 -10.71 20.66 5.47
C LEU A 164 -10.28 20.13 6.85
N VAL A 165 -11.17 19.41 7.54
CA VAL A 165 -10.86 18.77 8.83
C VAL A 165 -9.76 17.71 8.66
N TYR A 166 -9.80 16.93 7.59
CA TYR A 166 -8.79 15.91 7.30
C TYR A 166 -7.41 16.53 7.01
N GLU A 167 -7.37 17.62 6.24
CA GLU A 167 -6.15 18.38 5.97
C GLU A 167 -5.57 18.97 7.27
N ALA A 168 -6.42 19.62 8.08
CA ALA A 168 -6.01 20.17 9.37
C ALA A 168 -5.45 19.08 10.30
N MET A 169 -6.09 17.90 10.34
CA MET A 169 -5.61 16.74 11.09
C MET A 169 -4.24 16.26 10.59
N CYS A 170 -4.06 16.12 9.27
CA CYS A 170 -2.78 15.69 8.70
C CYS A 170 -1.66 16.69 9.03
N ILE A 171 -1.91 17.99 8.89
CA ILE A 171 -0.95 19.06 9.22
C ILE A 171 -0.60 19.02 10.71
N ALA A 172 -1.59 18.83 11.59
CA ALA A 172 -1.37 18.72 13.02
C ALA A 172 -0.49 17.50 13.36
N ILE A 173 -0.78 16.33 12.80
CA ILE A 173 0.03 15.11 13.00
C ILE A 173 1.47 15.31 12.51
N ILE A 174 1.65 15.89 11.32
CA ILE A 174 2.99 16.17 10.76
C ILE A 174 3.76 17.14 11.66
N SER A 175 3.10 18.20 12.13
CA SER A 175 3.71 19.22 12.99
C SER A 175 4.12 18.61 14.34
N ILE A 176 3.23 17.86 14.98
CA ILE A 176 3.50 17.16 16.24
C ILE A 176 4.65 16.16 16.06
N ALA A 177 4.62 15.33 15.01
CA ALA A 177 5.68 14.37 14.74
C ALA A 177 7.04 15.04 14.45
N THR A 178 7.03 16.24 13.86
CA THR A 178 8.25 17.01 13.58
C THR A 178 8.84 17.62 14.85
N VAL A 179 8.00 18.03 15.80
CA VAL A 179 8.44 18.59 17.10
C VAL A 179 8.90 17.48 18.05
N LEU A 180 8.17 16.37 18.13
CA LEU A 180 8.48 15.27 19.06
C LEU A 180 9.68 14.42 18.61
N ALA A 181 9.89 14.28 17.30
CA ALA A 181 10.98 13.49 16.73
C ALA A 181 11.63 14.25 15.55
N PRO A 182 12.53 15.20 15.86
CA PRO A 182 13.31 15.92 14.85
C PRO A 182 14.07 14.90 13.99
N SER A 183 13.97 15.02 12.67
CA SER A 183 14.65 14.09 11.76
C SER A 183 16.17 14.18 12.02
N PRO A 184 16.86 13.08 12.36
CA PRO A 184 18.31 13.11 12.52
C PRO A 184 18.97 13.58 11.22
N GLY A 185 19.96 14.46 11.34
CA GLY A 185 20.56 15.18 10.22
C GLY A 185 21.12 14.28 9.11
N THR A 186 20.98 14.78 7.86
CA THR A 186 21.50 14.23 6.59
C THR A 186 21.16 12.77 6.31
N SER A 187 19.87 12.47 6.12
CA SER A 187 19.50 11.30 5.32
C SER A 187 19.80 11.58 3.82
N PRO A 188 20.22 10.56 3.05
CA PRO A 188 20.41 10.71 1.60
C PRO A 188 19.08 10.81 0.83
N PHE A 189 17.96 10.68 1.53
CA PHE A 189 16.61 10.69 0.97
C PHE A 189 16.01 12.09 0.99
N LEU A 190 14.91 12.29 0.25
CA LEU A 190 14.17 13.53 0.32
C LEU A 190 13.65 13.77 1.74
N PRO A 191 13.61 15.04 2.20
CA PRO A 191 12.93 15.39 3.45
C PRO A 191 11.50 14.84 3.46
N PRO A 192 11.00 14.33 4.61
CA PRO A 192 9.76 13.57 4.66
C PRO A 192 8.55 14.27 4.00
N VAL A 193 8.42 15.58 4.20
CA VAL A 193 7.36 16.40 3.58
C VAL A 193 7.51 16.44 2.07
N ILE A 194 8.73 16.69 1.56
CA ILE A 194 8.99 16.73 0.11
C ILE A 194 8.77 15.34 -0.49
N GLY A 195 9.24 14.27 0.16
CA GLY A 195 9.00 12.89 -0.25
C GLY A 195 7.49 12.58 -0.35
N GLY A 196 6.70 13.02 0.63
CA GLY A 196 5.25 12.86 0.61
C GLY A 196 4.57 13.63 -0.52
N LEU A 197 4.98 14.88 -0.78
CA LEU A 197 4.46 15.67 -1.90
C LEU A 197 4.80 15.03 -3.26
N VAL A 198 6.01 14.49 -3.43
CA VAL A 198 6.41 13.79 -4.66
C VAL A 198 5.59 12.51 -4.86
N ILE A 199 5.26 11.78 -3.77
CA ILE A 199 4.35 10.62 -3.85
C ILE A 199 2.91 11.06 -4.19
N GLY A 200 2.41 12.14 -3.58
CA GLY A 200 1.08 12.68 -3.86
C GLY A 200 0.94 13.18 -5.31
N THR A 201 1.97 13.81 -5.86
CA THR A 201 1.99 14.22 -7.28
C THR A 201 2.07 13.02 -8.22
N ALA A 202 2.79 11.95 -7.86
CA ALA A 202 2.75 10.70 -8.61
C ALA A 202 1.37 10.04 -8.58
N GLN A 203 0.66 10.10 -7.45
CA GLN A 203 -0.75 9.69 -7.35
C GLN A 203 -1.63 10.53 -8.27
N LEU A 204 -1.47 11.86 -8.28
CA LEU A 204 -2.21 12.75 -9.19
C LEU A 204 -1.99 12.35 -10.66
N ALA A 205 -0.73 12.10 -11.06
CA ALA A 205 -0.43 11.60 -12.40
C ALA A 205 -1.16 10.28 -12.70
N SER A 206 -1.17 9.33 -11.74
CA SER A 206 -1.97 8.11 -11.89
C SER A 206 -3.46 8.41 -12.05
N LEU A 207 -4.04 9.36 -11.29
CA LEU A 207 -5.45 9.70 -11.42
C LEU A 207 -5.80 10.33 -12.77
N ILE A 208 -4.97 11.26 -13.27
CA ILE A 208 -5.18 11.93 -14.56
C ILE A 208 -5.04 10.94 -15.71
N PHE A 209 -3.93 10.20 -15.76
CA PHE A 209 -3.61 9.35 -16.92
C PHE A 209 -4.36 8.02 -16.90
N ARG A 210 -4.59 7.45 -15.70
CA ARG A 210 -5.19 6.12 -15.55
C ARG A 210 -6.66 6.18 -15.15
N GLY A 211 -7.14 7.28 -14.57
CA GLY A 211 -8.48 7.32 -13.97
C GLY A 211 -8.66 6.34 -12.80
N ALA A 212 -7.55 5.84 -12.22
CA ALA A 212 -7.58 4.85 -11.15
C ALA A 212 -6.51 5.12 -10.07
N PRO A 213 -6.88 5.00 -8.78
CA PRO A 213 -5.99 5.24 -7.66
C PRO A 213 -4.84 4.22 -7.62
N VAL A 214 -3.70 4.59 -7.04
CA VAL A 214 -2.54 3.69 -6.93
C VAL A 214 -2.88 2.46 -6.07
N GLY A 215 -2.36 1.30 -6.49
CA GLY A 215 -2.53 0.04 -5.79
C GLY A 215 -1.66 -1.04 -6.40
N ILE A 216 -0.90 -1.73 -5.56
CA ILE A 216 0.09 -2.73 -5.99
C ILE A 216 -0.36 -4.16 -5.62
N SER A 217 -1.13 -4.35 -4.54
CA SER A 217 -1.52 -5.70 -4.08
C SER A 217 -2.23 -6.53 -5.15
N THR A 218 -2.97 -5.91 -6.06
CA THR A 218 -3.64 -6.62 -7.16
C THR A 218 -2.66 -7.28 -8.14
N ALA A 219 -1.46 -6.74 -8.31
CA ALA A 219 -0.44 -7.37 -9.13
C ALA A 219 0.05 -8.70 -8.55
N TYR A 220 0.12 -8.80 -7.21
CA TYR A 220 0.46 -10.06 -6.53
C TYR A 220 -0.66 -11.11 -6.67
N GLU A 221 -1.93 -10.70 -6.61
CA GLU A 221 -3.06 -11.62 -6.88
C GLU A 221 -3.06 -12.10 -8.33
N ASP A 222 -2.92 -11.19 -9.30
CA ASP A 222 -2.91 -11.56 -10.72
C ASP A 222 -1.76 -12.53 -11.02
N LEU A 223 -0.59 -12.32 -10.40
CA LEU A 223 0.56 -13.21 -10.52
C LEU A 223 0.29 -14.56 -9.84
N GLY A 224 -0.29 -14.53 -8.64
CA GLY A 224 -0.67 -15.73 -7.90
C GLY A 224 -1.70 -16.58 -8.63
N ALA A 225 -2.74 -15.96 -9.19
CA ALA A 225 -3.78 -16.63 -9.98
C ALA A 225 -3.21 -17.30 -11.23
N LYS A 226 -2.24 -16.65 -11.91
CA LYS A 226 -1.54 -17.24 -13.05
C LYS A 226 -0.72 -18.46 -12.64
N VAL A 227 0.08 -18.34 -11.58
CA VAL A 227 0.90 -19.45 -11.08
C VAL A 227 0.00 -20.61 -10.62
N TYR A 228 -1.05 -20.32 -9.86
CA TYR A 228 -2.03 -21.31 -9.41
C TYR A 228 -2.68 -22.03 -10.60
N GLY A 229 -3.08 -21.31 -11.65
CA GLY A 229 -3.67 -21.88 -12.87
C GLY A 229 -2.70 -22.74 -13.71
N LEU A 230 -1.38 -22.54 -13.59
CA LEU A 230 -0.39 -23.42 -14.21
C LEU A 230 -0.30 -24.78 -13.51
N PHE A 231 -0.44 -24.80 -12.18
CA PHE A 231 -0.41 -26.02 -11.37
C PHE A 231 -1.75 -26.77 -11.36
N HIS A 232 -2.88 -26.06 -11.36
CA HIS A 232 -4.24 -26.65 -11.37
C HIS A 232 -4.82 -26.79 -12.79
N LYS A 233 -4.00 -27.21 -13.75
CA LYS A 233 -4.34 -27.29 -15.18
C LYS A 233 -5.32 -28.44 -15.51
N ARG A 234 -6.40 -28.64 -14.76
CA ARG A 234 -7.47 -29.61 -15.04
C ARG A 234 -8.70 -29.48 -14.13
N ASP A 235 -9.31 -28.30 -14.01
CA ASP A 235 -10.74 -28.31 -13.67
C ASP A 235 -11.51 -27.27 -14.50
N LYS A 236 -12.35 -27.78 -15.38
CA LYS A 236 -13.21 -27.01 -16.28
C LYS A 236 -14.34 -26.44 -15.44
N GLY A 237 -14.30 -25.15 -15.08
CA GLY A 237 -15.49 -24.52 -14.52
C GLY A 237 -15.35 -23.09 -14.02
N GLU A 238 -14.47 -22.81 -13.06
CA GLU A 238 -14.68 -21.63 -12.20
C GLU A 238 -13.39 -20.84 -11.83
N GLY A 239 -12.30 -21.06 -12.55
CA GLY A 239 -11.06 -20.29 -12.38
C GLY A 239 -11.04 -19.02 -13.23
N LYS A 240 -10.82 -17.85 -12.64
CA LYS A 240 -10.61 -16.59 -13.38
C LYS A 240 -9.33 -16.72 -14.21
N TYR A 241 -9.46 -17.02 -15.50
CA TYR A 241 -8.31 -17.08 -16.40
C TYR A 241 -7.78 -15.66 -16.62
N VAL A 242 -6.73 -15.28 -15.88
CA VAL A 242 -6.12 -13.96 -16.01
C VAL A 242 -5.23 -13.93 -17.24
N LYS A 243 -5.69 -13.30 -18.32
CA LYS A 243 -4.86 -13.02 -19.50
C LYS A 243 -3.75 -12.04 -19.11
N ALA A 244 -2.51 -12.50 -19.11
CA ALA A 244 -1.34 -11.65 -18.89
C ALA A 244 -0.89 -10.98 -20.20
N PRO A 245 -0.36 -9.74 -20.16
CA PRO A 245 -0.14 -8.90 -18.97
C PRO A 245 -1.41 -8.13 -18.54
N THR A 246 -1.69 -8.11 -17.23
CA THR A 246 -2.78 -7.28 -16.68
C THR A 246 -2.32 -5.83 -16.45
N PRO A 247 -3.25 -4.87 -16.39
CA PRO A 247 -2.93 -3.48 -16.05
C PRO A 247 -2.19 -3.33 -14.71
N ALA A 248 -2.54 -4.14 -13.70
CA ALA A 248 -1.89 -4.10 -12.40
C ALA A 248 -0.44 -4.61 -12.46
N MET A 249 -0.18 -5.68 -13.22
CA MET A 249 1.18 -6.16 -13.46
C MET A 249 2.02 -5.14 -14.22
N ALA A 250 1.46 -4.45 -15.22
CA ALA A 250 2.15 -3.41 -15.96
C ALA A 250 2.48 -2.19 -15.09
N PHE A 251 1.58 -1.82 -14.18
CA PHE A 251 1.84 -0.79 -13.18
C PHE A 251 2.96 -1.22 -12.21
N ALA A 252 2.93 -2.44 -11.68
CA ALA A 252 3.98 -2.98 -10.82
C ALA A 252 5.35 -3.07 -11.52
N ALA A 253 5.38 -3.50 -12.78
CA ALA A 253 6.58 -3.48 -13.60
C ALA A 253 7.07 -2.04 -13.82
N GLY A 254 6.16 -1.10 -14.06
CA GLY A 254 6.45 0.34 -14.06
C GLY A 254 7.14 0.79 -12.78
N VAL A 255 6.58 0.45 -11.61
CA VAL A 255 7.16 0.78 -10.30
C VAL A 255 8.60 0.29 -10.20
N MET A 256 8.86 -0.96 -10.59
CA MET A 256 10.21 -1.52 -10.60
C MET A 256 11.14 -0.76 -11.56
N LEU A 257 10.69 -0.47 -12.79
CA LEU A 257 11.48 0.24 -13.79
C LEU A 257 11.79 1.69 -13.37
N GLY A 258 10.81 2.41 -12.81
CA GLY A 258 10.99 3.78 -12.35
C GLY A 258 11.93 3.88 -11.16
N ALA A 259 11.80 2.97 -10.21
CA ALA A 259 12.75 2.84 -9.10
C ALA A 259 14.16 2.52 -9.63
N ALA A 260 14.30 1.55 -10.55
CA ALA A 260 15.58 1.18 -11.16
C ALA A 260 16.23 2.37 -11.86
N ALA A 261 15.45 3.10 -12.65
CA ALA A 261 15.92 4.25 -13.41
C ALA A 261 16.40 5.36 -12.47
N LEU A 262 15.60 5.73 -11.46
CA LEU A 262 15.99 6.78 -10.52
C LEU A 262 17.27 6.42 -9.77
N VAL A 263 17.36 5.19 -9.25
CA VAL A 263 18.51 4.72 -8.49
C VAL A 263 19.77 4.66 -9.35
N ARG A 264 19.65 4.33 -10.65
CA ARG A 264 20.77 4.38 -11.61
C ARG A 264 21.17 5.82 -11.97
N LEU A 265 20.21 6.71 -12.13
CA LEU A 265 20.45 8.11 -12.50
C LEU A 265 20.99 8.94 -11.34
N VAL A 266 20.57 8.62 -10.12
CA VAL A 266 20.96 9.31 -8.89
C VAL A 266 21.44 8.26 -7.89
N PRO A 267 22.71 7.82 -7.97
CA PRO A 267 23.28 6.81 -7.08
C PRO A 267 23.25 7.18 -5.60
N LYS A 268 22.98 8.45 -5.24
CA LYS A 268 22.72 8.87 -3.84
C LYS A 268 21.51 8.15 -3.23
N PHE A 269 20.51 7.80 -4.05
CA PHE A 269 19.37 6.99 -3.61
C PHE A 269 19.66 5.48 -3.69
N ALA A 270 20.77 5.07 -4.31
CA ALA A 270 21.27 3.71 -4.31
C ALA A 270 22.05 3.42 -3.03
N MET A 271 21.34 3.16 -1.93
CA MET A 271 22.02 2.65 -0.74
C MET A 271 22.27 1.15 -0.90
N GLY A 272 23.55 0.82 -1.14
CA GLY A 272 24.08 -0.53 -1.07
C GLY A 272 24.43 -0.94 0.36
N GLU A 273 24.18 -2.22 0.66
CA GLU A 273 24.84 -3.04 1.70
C GLU A 273 24.61 -2.76 3.20
N THR A 274 23.85 -1.75 3.62
CA THR A 274 23.56 -1.52 5.06
C THR A 274 22.30 -2.24 5.59
N ALA A 275 21.81 -3.26 4.88
CA ALA A 275 20.69 -4.07 5.35
C ALA A 275 21.11 -5.27 6.24
N VAL A 276 22.41 -5.47 6.46
CA VAL A 276 22.93 -6.57 7.29
C VAL A 276 22.64 -6.37 8.78
N SER A 277 22.38 -5.14 9.25
CA SER A 277 22.19 -4.84 10.68
C SER A 277 20.74 -4.85 11.17
N VAL A 278 19.74 -5.11 10.32
CA VAL A 278 18.31 -5.05 10.72
C VAL A 278 17.84 -6.35 11.39
N GLY A 279 18.69 -7.40 11.44
CA GLY A 279 18.39 -8.64 12.16
C GLY A 279 17.21 -9.46 11.61
N VAL A 280 16.72 -9.14 10.41
CA VAL A 280 15.62 -9.89 9.78
C VAL A 280 16.17 -11.18 9.18
N SER A 281 15.79 -12.35 9.70
CA SER A 281 16.18 -13.62 9.08
C SER A 281 15.45 -13.85 7.74
N PRO A 282 16.01 -14.62 6.79
CA PRO A 282 15.34 -14.91 5.52
C PRO A 282 13.97 -15.57 5.72
N THR A 283 13.86 -16.46 6.71
CA THR A 283 12.60 -17.13 7.07
C THR A 283 11.57 -16.13 7.58
N ARG A 284 11.97 -15.20 8.46
CA ARG A 284 11.12 -14.11 8.94
C ARG A 284 10.65 -13.22 7.79
N ALA A 285 11.52 -12.93 6.82
CA ALA A 285 11.17 -12.15 5.65
C ALA A 285 10.16 -12.86 4.73
N VAL A 286 10.35 -14.16 4.47
CA VAL A 286 9.40 -14.95 3.67
C VAL A 286 8.05 -15.04 4.39
N VAL A 287 8.03 -15.43 5.67
CA VAL A 287 6.78 -15.57 6.45
C VAL A 287 6.07 -14.23 6.56
N GLY A 288 6.80 -13.16 6.88
CA GLY A 288 6.26 -11.81 6.91
C GLY A 288 5.70 -11.36 5.56
N GLY A 289 6.38 -11.71 4.46
CA GLY A 289 5.92 -11.44 3.10
C GLY A 289 4.59 -12.14 2.77
N VAL A 290 4.46 -13.41 3.17
CA VAL A 290 3.22 -14.19 3.03
C VAL A 290 2.08 -13.51 3.79
N ILE A 291 2.27 -13.25 5.08
CA ILE A 291 1.27 -12.63 5.96
C ILE A 291 0.86 -11.25 5.41
N MET A 292 1.83 -10.45 4.99
CA MET A 292 1.62 -9.10 4.49
C MET A 292 0.76 -9.07 3.23
N VAL A 293 1.12 -9.85 2.21
CA VAL A 293 0.39 -9.81 0.92
C VAL A 293 -0.96 -10.50 1.04
N PHE A 294 -1.03 -11.61 1.78
CA PHE A 294 -2.29 -12.27 2.08
C PHE A 294 -3.25 -11.31 2.81
N GLY A 295 -2.77 -10.62 3.87
CA GLY A 295 -3.51 -9.59 4.58
C GLY A 295 -3.94 -8.42 3.68
N ALA A 296 -3.06 -7.98 2.78
CA ALA A 296 -3.37 -6.93 1.80
C ALA A 296 -4.45 -7.33 0.78
N ARG A 297 -4.63 -8.62 0.52
CA ARG A 297 -5.76 -9.11 -0.28
C ARG A 297 -7.01 -9.29 0.55
N LEU A 298 -6.87 -9.79 1.78
CA LEU A 298 -7.96 -9.93 2.74
C LEU A 298 -8.63 -8.58 3.05
N ALA A 299 -7.85 -7.50 3.19
CA ALA A 299 -8.36 -6.15 3.42
C ALA A 299 -8.94 -5.47 2.16
N GLY A 300 -8.76 -6.04 0.96
CA GLY A 300 -9.14 -5.39 -0.29
C GLY A 300 -8.15 -4.31 -0.77
N GLY A 301 -6.95 -4.25 -0.20
CA GLY A 301 -5.92 -3.29 -0.59
C GLY A 301 -4.64 -3.34 0.27
N CYS A 302 -3.56 -2.80 -0.30
CA CYS A 302 -2.30 -2.56 0.41
C CYS A 302 -2.25 -1.16 1.05
N THR A 303 -1.16 -0.87 1.75
CA THR A 303 -0.84 0.42 2.38
C THR A 303 -1.00 1.62 1.42
N SER A 304 -0.52 1.53 0.18
CA SER A 304 -0.72 2.62 -0.81
C SER A 304 -2.17 2.74 -1.29
N GLY A 305 -2.93 1.65 -1.28
CA GLY A 305 -4.31 1.62 -1.72
C GLY A 305 -5.28 2.18 -0.67
N HIS A 306 -5.19 1.73 0.57
CA HIS A 306 -6.01 2.25 1.66
C HIS A 306 -5.44 3.53 2.25
N GLY A 307 -4.13 3.64 2.36
CA GLY A 307 -3.49 4.81 2.92
C GLY A 307 -3.52 6.01 1.99
N ILE A 308 -2.75 5.98 0.91
CA ILE A 308 -2.58 7.17 0.04
C ILE A 308 -3.88 7.48 -0.71
N SER A 309 -4.57 6.46 -1.24
CA SER A 309 -5.77 6.68 -2.05
C SER A 309 -7.08 6.59 -1.25
N GLY A 310 -7.15 5.70 -0.26
CA GLY A 310 -8.37 5.42 0.48
C GLY A 310 -8.68 6.46 1.55
N MET A 311 -7.66 6.88 2.32
CA MET A 311 -7.81 7.93 3.32
C MET A 311 -8.05 9.29 2.67
N SER A 312 -7.44 9.56 1.51
CA SER A 312 -7.68 10.79 0.74
C SER A 312 -9.11 10.90 0.21
N MET A 313 -9.81 9.76 0.06
CA MET A 313 -11.24 9.72 -0.25
C MET A 313 -12.10 9.62 1.02
N LEU A 314 -11.53 9.71 2.22
CA LEU A 314 -12.27 9.56 3.48
C LEU A 314 -13.10 8.26 3.54
N ALA A 315 -12.56 7.17 2.98
CA ALA A 315 -13.24 5.89 2.96
C ALA A 315 -13.18 5.22 4.35
N THR A 316 -14.33 4.87 4.91
CA THR A 316 -14.46 4.21 6.22
C THR A 316 -13.62 2.93 6.32
N SER A 317 -13.69 2.09 5.28
CA SER A 317 -12.91 0.86 5.15
C SER A 317 -11.41 1.12 5.22
N SER A 318 -10.95 2.24 4.67
CA SER A 318 -9.54 2.59 4.61
C SER A 318 -9.02 3.13 5.94
N VAL A 319 -9.81 3.95 6.64
CA VAL A 319 -9.48 4.39 8.00
C VAL A 319 -9.32 3.19 8.93
N VAL A 320 -10.28 2.26 8.92
CA VAL A 320 -10.24 1.05 9.74
C VAL A 320 -9.02 0.18 9.40
N THR A 321 -8.74 -0.01 8.10
CA THR A 321 -7.59 -0.81 7.65
C THR A 321 -6.26 -0.20 8.09
N VAL A 322 -6.10 1.12 7.91
CA VAL A 322 -4.86 1.83 8.25
C VAL A 322 -4.66 1.86 9.75
N ALA A 323 -5.71 2.13 10.53
CA ALA A 323 -5.65 2.07 11.99
C ALA A 323 -5.24 0.67 12.48
N SER A 324 -5.86 -0.38 11.93
CA SER A 324 -5.52 -1.78 12.27
C SER A 324 -4.11 -2.17 11.85
N MET A 325 -3.63 -1.65 10.72
CA MET A 325 -2.27 -1.86 10.22
C MET A 325 -1.21 -1.28 11.14
N PHE A 326 -1.37 -0.02 11.55
CA PHE A 326 -0.44 0.60 12.49
C PHE A 326 -0.57 -0.01 13.89
N ALA A 327 -1.78 -0.28 14.37
CA ALA A 327 -1.99 -0.93 15.67
C ALA A 327 -1.35 -2.33 15.73
N GLY A 328 -1.56 -3.17 14.71
CA GLY A 328 -0.93 -4.48 14.61
C GLY A 328 0.58 -4.40 14.47
N GLY A 329 1.08 -3.53 13.58
CA GLY A 329 2.52 -3.37 13.36
C GLY A 329 3.27 -2.91 14.62
N MET A 330 2.77 -1.86 15.28
CA MET A 330 3.34 -1.35 16.53
C MET A 330 3.21 -2.37 17.66
N GLY A 331 2.05 -3.03 17.79
CA GLY A 331 1.84 -4.05 18.81
C GLY A 331 2.82 -5.21 18.69
N LEU A 332 3.06 -5.71 17.47
CA LEU A 332 4.06 -6.76 17.25
C LEU A 332 5.49 -6.25 17.46
N ALA A 333 5.77 -4.99 17.13
CA ALA A 333 7.10 -4.43 17.32
C ALA A 333 7.47 -4.38 18.80
N GLN A 334 6.54 -4.00 19.68
CA GLN A 334 6.74 -3.99 21.14
C GLN A 334 6.91 -5.39 21.74
N ILE A 335 6.37 -6.44 21.09
CA ILE A 335 6.57 -7.83 21.53
C ILE A 335 7.96 -8.35 21.12
N LEU A 336 8.52 -7.81 20.02
CA LEU A 336 9.80 -8.26 19.46
C LEU A 336 11.00 -7.41 19.88
N SER A 337 10.77 -6.21 20.45
CA SER A 337 11.78 -5.28 20.98
C SER A 337 12.19 -5.63 22.40
#